data_AF-A0AAD9K4Q4-F1
#
_entry.id   AF-A0AAD9K4Q4-F1
#
_cell.length_a   1.000
_cell.length_b   1.000
_cell.length_c   1.000
_cell.angle_alpha   90.00
_cell.angle_beta   90.00
_cell.angle_gamma   90.00
#
_symmetry.space_group_name_H-M   'P 1'
#
loop_
_entity.id
_entity.type
_entity.pdbx_description
1 polymer ?
#
loop_
_entity_poly.entity_id
_entity_poly.type
_entity_poly.pdbx_seq_one_letter_code
_entity_poly.pdbx_strand_id
1 'polypeptide(L)'
;MMIALSANVDGFDLRNILNKGPKPIFKKCNDQEFNFRIQLCCVDQLYPRVTGTECCCGYKLLDTAMEKCCHGFIIPFHEKCHANPLKPTKL
;
A
#
# COMPACT_ATOMS: atom_id res chain seq x y z
N MET A 1 -5.48 60.55 -11.06
CA MET A 1 -4.95 59.33 -11.71
C MET A 1 -4.43 58.43 -10.62
N MET A 2 -5.27 57.53 -10.09
CA MET A 2 -4.86 56.58 -9.03
C MET A 2 -4.60 55.24 -9.70
N ILE A 3 -3.35 54.76 -9.64
CA ILE A 3 -2.98 53.45 -10.16
C ILE A 3 -3.16 52.46 -9.02
N ALA A 4 -4.15 51.58 -9.14
CA ALA A 4 -4.30 50.45 -8.23
C ALA A 4 -3.20 49.42 -8.57
N LEU A 5 -2.22 49.25 -7.69
CA LEU A 5 -1.29 48.12 -7.74
C LEU A 5 -1.95 46.96 -6.99
N SER A 6 -2.72 46.15 -7.71
CA SER A 6 -3.15 44.84 -7.24
C SER A 6 -1.95 43.91 -7.19
N ALA A 7 -1.33 43.77 -6.01
CA ALA A 7 -0.45 42.65 -5.74
C ALA A 7 -1.32 41.39 -5.62
N ASN A 8 -1.36 40.57 -6.69
CA ASN A 8 -1.83 39.19 -6.60
C ASN A 8 -0.81 38.43 -5.75
N VAL A 9 -1.13 38.20 -4.48
CA VAL A 9 -0.46 37.17 -3.71
C VAL A 9 -1.11 35.86 -4.11
N ASP A 10 -0.36 35.02 -4.83
CA ASP A 10 -0.82 33.67 -5.18
C ASP A 10 -1.24 32.96 -3.90
N GLY A 11 -2.53 32.62 -3.84
CA GLY A 11 -3.20 32.08 -2.67
C GLY A 11 -2.63 30.73 -2.28
N PHE A 12 -1.72 30.73 -1.31
CA PHE A 12 -1.42 29.53 -0.53
C PHE A 12 -2.55 29.35 0.50
N ASP A 13 -3.55 28.54 0.16
CA ASP A 13 -4.66 28.21 1.06
C ASP A 13 -4.17 27.33 2.24
N LEU A 14 -3.74 27.99 3.32
CA LEU A 14 -3.28 27.36 4.56
C LEU A 14 -4.40 26.57 5.26
N ARG A 15 -5.69 26.78 4.93
CA ARG A 15 -6.79 26.02 5.54
C ARG A 15 -6.71 24.54 5.15
N ASN A 16 -6.16 24.22 3.97
CA ASN A 16 -5.97 22.85 3.51
C ASN A 16 -4.78 22.12 4.17
N ILE A 17 -3.95 22.82 4.93
CA ILE A 17 -2.79 22.26 5.65
C ILE A 17 -3.09 22.13 7.14
N LEU A 18 -3.72 23.15 7.75
CA LEU A 18 -4.07 23.14 9.17
C LEU A 18 -5.24 22.19 9.51
N ASN A 19 -6.10 21.85 8.54
CA ASN A 19 -7.19 20.89 8.72
C ASN A 19 -6.77 19.43 8.48
N LYS A 20 -5.52 19.16 8.10
CA LYS A 20 -5.01 17.78 7.97
C LYS A 20 -4.49 17.32 9.32
N GLY A 21 -5.41 16.94 10.19
CA GLY A 21 -5.09 16.20 11.41
C GLY A 21 -4.31 14.92 11.09
N PRO A 22 -3.71 14.27 12.11
CA PRO A 22 -2.97 13.03 11.90
C PRO A 22 -3.86 12.00 11.19
N LYS A 23 -3.37 11.46 10.07
CA LYS A 23 -4.08 10.39 9.36
C LYS A 23 -4.33 9.23 10.34
N PRO A 24 -5.56 8.70 10.43
CA PRO A 24 -5.87 7.62 11.35
C PRO A 24 -4.97 6.43 11.08
N ILE A 25 -4.34 5.90 12.15
CA ILE A 25 -3.42 4.75 12.11
C ILE A 25 -4.19 3.43 11.93
N PHE A 26 -5.49 3.45 12.16
CA PHE A 26 -6.38 2.31 12.01
C PHE A 26 -7.05 2.33 10.63
N LYS A 27 -7.13 1.14 10.02
CA LYS A 27 -7.92 0.86 8.82
C LYS A 27 -8.91 -0.25 9.14
N LYS A 28 -9.87 -0.48 8.24
CA LYS A 28 -10.80 -1.60 8.32
C LYS A 28 -10.39 -2.71 7.35
N CYS A 29 -10.44 -3.94 7.82
CA CYS A 29 -10.35 -5.17 7.04
C CYS A 29 -11.66 -5.92 7.27
N ASN A 30 -12.53 -5.91 6.27
CA ASN A 30 -13.94 -6.24 6.48
C ASN A 30 -14.54 -5.39 7.64
N ASP A 31 -15.13 -6.03 8.65
CA ASP A 31 -15.71 -5.37 9.83
C ASP A 31 -14.73 -5.17 11.00
N GLN A 32 -13.45 -5.56 10.83
CA GLN A 32 -12.45 -5.46 11.89
C GLN A 32 -11.51 -4.28 11.68
N GLU A 33 -11.34 -3.46 12.72
CA GLU A 33 -10.33 -2.41 12.75
C GLU A 33 -8.94 -3.00 13.05
N PHE A 34 -7.92 -2.54 12.32
CA PHE A 34 -6.55 -3.00 12.46
C PHE A 34 -5.56 -1.86 12.29
N ASN A 35 -4.38 -1.98 12.89
CA ASN A 35 -3.32 -0.98 12.76
C ASN A 35 -2.46 -1.30 11.53
N PHE A 36 -2.57 -0.47 10.47
CA PHE A 36 -1.89 -0.76 9.20
C PHE A 36 -0.36 -0.68 9.26
N ARG A 37 0.20 -0.13 10.35
CA ARG A 37 1.66 -0.08 10.56
C ARG A 37 2.23 -1.42 11.00
N ILE A 38 1.43 -2.25 11.66
CA ILE A 38 1.86 -3.55 12.22
C ILE A 38 1.08 -4.73 11.65
N GLN A 39 0.07 -4.47 10.82
CA GLN A 39 -0.79 -5.50 10.22
C GLN A 39 -1.09 -5.16 8.76
N LEU A 40 -1.40 -6.20 7.99
CA LEU A 40 -1.95 -6.15 6.63
C LEU A 40 -3.31 -6.81 6.59
N CYS A 41 -4.14 -6.36 5.65
CA CYS A 41 -5.38 -7.02 5.28
C CYS A 41 -5.22 -7.61 3.88
N CYS A 42 -5.31 -8.93 3.77
CA CYS A 42 -5.28 -9.65 2.49
C CYS A 42 -6.65 -10.28 2.24
N VAL A 43 -7.42 -9.66 1.34
CA VAL A 43 -8.84 -9.96 1.06
C VAL A 43 -9.73 -9.73 2.28
N ASP A 44 -9.73 -10.66 3.22
CA ASP A 44 -10.54 -10.70 4.43
C ASP A 44 -9.74 -11.18 5.67
N GLN A 45 -8.46 -11.52 5.49
CA GLN A 45 -7.61 -12.03 6.56
C GLN A 45 -6.56 -11.01 6.98
N LEU A 46 -6.40 -10.86 8.30
CA LEU A 46 -5.37 -10.02 8.90
C LEU A 46 -4.08 -10.80 9.11
N TYR A 47 -2.97 -10.21 8.67
CA TYR A 47 -1.63 -10.73 8.85
C TYR A 47 -0.76 -9.74 9.62
N PRO A 48 0.14 -10.17 10.51
CA PRO A 48 1.13 -9.29 11.12
C PRO A 48 2.17 -8.86 10.08
N ARG A 49 2.66 -7.61 10.20
CA ARG A 49 3.88 -7.13 9.52
C ARG A 49 5.08 -7.50 10.40
N VAL A 50 6.02 -8.24 9.84
CA VAL A 50 7.25 -8.68 10.52
C VAL A 50 8.46 -7.95 9.94
N THR A 51 8.60 -7.92 8.61
CA THR A 51 9.74 -7.34 7.88
C THR A 51 9.43 -5.97 7.28
N GLY A 52 8.15 -5.66 7.05
CA GLY A 52 7.70 -4.42 6.40
C GLY A 52 7.72 -4.50 4.87
N THR A 53 8.29 -5.55 4.31
CA THR A 53 8.31 -5.85 2.87
C THR A 53 7.16 -6.75 2.46
N GLU A 54 6.25 -7.09 3.36
CA GLU A 54 5.18 -8.02 3.04
C GLU A 54 4.05 -7.39 2.23
N CYS A 55 3.50 -8.18 1.31
CA CYS A 55 2.35 -7.83 0.48
C CYS A 55 1.42 -9.02 0.29
N CYS A 56 0.20 -8.73 -0.16
CA CYS A 56 -0.82 -9.75 -0.37
C CYS A 56 -0.74 -10.34 -1.78
N CYS A 57 -0.90 -11.67 -1.88
CA CYS A 57 -1.14 -12.40 -3.11
C CYS A 57 -2.36 -13.29 -2.91
N GLY A 58 -3.54 -12.79 -3.29
CA GLY A 58 -4.81 -13.35 -2.85
C GLY A 58 -4.92 -13.34 -1.33
N TYR A 59 -5.25 -14.48 -0.74
CA TYR A 59 -5.36 -14.68 0.70
C TYR A 59 -4.01 -14.88 1.39
N LYS A 60 -2.88 -14.97 0.66
CA LYS A 60 -1.57 -15.26 1.26
C LYS A 60 -0.72 -14.02 1.36
N LEU A 61 0.24 -14.06 2.28
CA LEU A 61 1.29 -13.06 2.42
C LEU A 61 2.56 -13.53 1.69
N LEU A 62 3.19 -12.63 0.94
CA LEU A 62 4.52 -12.81 0.35
C LEU A 62 5.48 -11.77 0.87
N ASP A 63 6.78 -12.07 0.85
CA ASP A 63 7.84 -11.09 1.09
C ASP A 63 8.32 -10.50 -0.25
N THR A 64 8.08 -9.20 -0.49
CA THR A 64 8.48 -8.55 -1.75
C THR A 64 9.99 -8.45 -1.94
N ALA A 65 10.80 -8.69 -0.89
CA ALA A 65 12.26 -8.77 -1.02
C ALA A 65 12.71 -10.04 -1.76
N MET A 66 11.94 -11.12 -1.72
CA MET A 66 12.33 -12.42 -2.26
C MET A 66 11.34 -12.99 -3.29
N GLU A 67 10.09 -12.54 -3.24
CA GLU A 67 8.96 -13.15 -3.93
C GLU A 67 8.09 -12.11 -4.65
N LYS A 68 7.23 -12.59 -5.55
CA LYS A 68 6.22 -11.78 -6.24
C LYS A 68 4.94 -12.57 -6.49
N CYS A 69 3.85 -11.86 -6.69
CA CYS A 69 2.56 -12.45 -7.01
C CYS A 69 2.38 -12.56 -8.53
N CYS A 70 2.09 -13.75 -9.03
CA CYS A 70 1.82 -14.06 -10.43
C CYS A 70 0.52 -14.86 -10.52
N HIS A 71 -0.55 -14.26 -11.05
CA HIS A 71 -1.87 -14.90 -11.21
C HIS A 71 -2.41 -15.56 -9.92
N GLY A 72 -2.13 -14.98 -8.74
CA GLY A 72 -2.55 -15.54 -7.44
C GLY A 72 -1.58 -16.58 -6.85
N PHE A 73 -0.45 -16.85 -7.50
CA PHE A 73 0.61 -17.72 -7.01
C PHE A 73 1.82 -16.89 -6.58
N ILE A 74 2.43 -17.28 -5.46
CA ILE A 74 3.67 -16.70 -4.96
C ILE A 74 4.83 -17.42 -5.64
N ILE A 75 5.69 -16.68 -6.34
CA ILE A 75 6.89 -17.20 -6.99
C ILE A 75 8.11 -16.38 -6.59
N PRO A 76 9.33 -16.94 -6.60
CA PRO A 76 10.55 -16.17 -6.38
C PRO A 76 10.71 -15.01 -7.37
N PHE A 77 11.35 -13.92 -6.96
CA PHE A 77 11.50 -12.73 -7.80
C PHE A 77 12.25 -13.01 -9.11
N HIS A 78 13.24 -13.91 -9.06
CA HIS A 78 14.05 -14.32 -10.21
C HIS A 78 13.29 -15.17 -11.24
N GLU A 79 12.18 -15.80 -10.83
CA GLU A 79 11.38 -16.65 -11.72
C GLU A 79 10.44 -15.82 -12.59
N LYS A 80 10.20 -16.22 -13.84
CA LYS A 80 9.26 -15.49 -14.72
C LYS A 80 7.82 -15.87 -14.40
N CYS A 81 6.89 -14.94 -14.63
CA CYS A 81 5.47 -15.23 -14.49
C CYS A 81 4.99 -16.02 -15.72
N HIS A 82 4.82 -17.33 -15.57
CA HIS A 82 4.32 -18.20 -16.63
C HIS A 82 2.80 -18.35 -16.52
N ALA A 83 2.12 -18.54 -17.65
CA ALA A 83 0.67 -18.80 -17.68
C ALA A 83 0.27 -20.15 -17.08
N ASN A 84 1.25 -21.01 -16.73
CA ASN A 84 1.00 -22.33 -16.15
C ASN A 84 1.64 -22.44 -14.74
N PRO A 85 0.83 -22.51 -13.67
CA PRO A 85 1.30 -22.44 -12.28
C PRO A 85 1.92 -23.74 -11.72
N LEU A 86 2.10 -24.78 -12.53
CA LEU A 86 2.50 -26.13 -12.07
C LEU A 86 3.93 -26.59 -12.44
N LYS A 87 4.87 -25.69 -12.74
CA LYS A 87 6.28 -26.08 -12.78
C LYS A 87 7.08 -25.33 -11.71
N PRO A 88 7.27 -25.92 -10.52
CA PRO A 88 8.40 -25.53 -9.70
C PRO A 88 9.67 -25.94 -10.46
N THR A 89 10.40 -24.97 -10.99
CA THR A 89 11.77 -25.15 -11.47
C THR A 89 12.66 -25.41 -10.25
N LYS A 90 12.68 -26.67 -9.80
CA LYS A 90 13.79 -27.20 -9.02
C LYS A 90 14.85 -27.69 -10.02
N LEU A 91 16.02 -27.06 -10.04
CA LEU A 91 17.27 -27.71 -10.44
C LEU A 91 18.16 -27.76 -9.20
#